data_AF-A0A1D1ZKE2-F1
#
_entry.id   AF-A0A1D1ZKE2-F1
#
_cell.length_a   1.000
_cell.length_b   1.000
_cell.length_c   1.000
_cell.angle_alpha   90.00
_cell.angle_beta   90.00
_cell.angle_gamma   90.00
#
_symmetry.space_group_name_H-M   'P 1'
#
loop_
_entity.id
_entity.type
_entity.pdbx_description
1 polymer ?
#
loop_
_entity_poly.entity_id
_entity_poly.type
_entity_poly.pdbx_seq_one_letter_code
_entity_poly.pdbx_strand_id
1 'polypeptide(L)'
;RNEDGEGGSWWEGRIVGVKAKSPEFLDSPWERYAVQYKNDTSQLHHSPWELHDCDSQWEHPHIDETSRDMLLSSLDKLEQFSLRNRDLIERLNEVALKPEFINRFPVPLSPEMIESRLENNYYRNLDAVKHDVSVMVTNATSHWGKKKELSLKIRRLSDSLTDILSSL
;
A
#
# COMPACT_ATOMS: atom_id res chain seq x y z
N ARG A 1 2.44 -16.74 12.96
CA ARG A 1 3.20 -17.22 14.14
C ARG A 1 2.23 -18.10 14.93
N ASN A 2 2.62 -19.31 15.32
CA ASN A 2 1.75 -20.19 16.11
C ASN A 2 1.59 -19.64 17.54
N GLU A 3 0.49 -20.00 18.21
CA GLU A 3 0.07 -19.47 19.51
C GLU A 3 1.08 -19.74 20.64
N ASP A 4 1.97 -20.73 20.47
CA ASP A 4 2.99 -21.12 21.47
C ASP A 4 4.34 -20.38 21.31
N GLY A 5 4.48 -19.48 20.34
CA GLY A 5 5.70 -18.66 20.17
C GLY A 5 6.95 -19.42 19.65
N GLU A 6 6.98 -20.75 19.72
CA GLU A 6 8.02 -21.58 19.11
C GLU A 6 7.77 -21.72 17.59
N GLY A 7 8.40 -20.84 16.81
CA GLY A 7 8.53 -21.03 15.38
C GLY A 7 9.64 -22.02 15.04
N GLY A 8 9.61 -22.60 13.84
CA GLY A 8 10.74 -23.35 13.29
C GLY A 8 12.00 -22.49 13.19
N SER A 9 13.18 -23.11 13.24
CA SER A 9 14.46 -22.45 13.03
C SER A 9 14.80 -22.38 11.54
N TRP A 10 15.45 -21.29 11.11
CA TRP A 10 16.06 -21.22 9.79
C TRP A 10 17.40 -21.98 9.77
N TRP A 11 17.72 -22.60 8.64
CA TRP A 11 19.00 -23.27 8.41
C TRP A 11 19.80 -22.56 7.34
N GLU A 12 21.09 -22.37 7.59
CA GLU A 12 22.00 -21.73 6.65
C GLU A 12 22.47 -22.72 5.58
N GLY A 13 22.34 -22.31 4.32
CA GLY A 13 22.77 -23.09 3.16
C GLY A 13 23.19 -22.20 2.01
N ARG A 14 23.73 -22.81 0.95
CA ARG A 14 24.11 -22.14 -0.29
C ARG A 14 23.41 -22.78 -1.47
N ILE A 15 22.98 -21.96 -2.43
CA ILE A 15 22.48 -22.44 -3.71
C ILE A 15 23.68 -22.96 -4.52
N VAL A 16 23.63 -24.23 -4.91
CA VAL A 16 24.67 -24.90 -5.70
C VAL A 16 24.22 -25.19 -7.14
N GLY A 17 22.93 -25.03 -7.44
CA GLY A 17 22.39 -25.23 -8.79
C GLY A 17 21.01 -24.64 -8.98
N VAL A 18 20.68 -24.31 -10.23
CA VAL A 18 19.37 -23.80 -10.65
C VAL A 18 18.91 -24.61 -11.86
N LYS A 19 17.85 -25.40 -11.69
CA LYS A 19 17.31 -26.26 -12.76
C LYS A 19 15.83 -26.51 -12.55
N ALA A 20 15.05 -26.45 -13.62
CA ALA A 20 13.65 -26.84 -13.57
C ALA A 20 13.48 -28.29 -13.10
N LYS A 21 12.50 -28.54 -12.23
CA LYS A 21 12.16 -29.89 -11.75
C LYS A 21 11.76 -30.83 -12.90
N SER A 22 11.02 -30.30 -13.87
CA SER A 22 10.52 -31.06 -15.02
C SER A 22 10.96 -30.41 -16.34
N PRO A 23 11.39 -31.20 -17.35
CA PRO A 23 11.72 -30.68 -18.68
C PRO A 23 10.49 -30.14 -19.43
N GLU A 24 9.28 -30.51 -19.03
CA GLU A 24 8.03 -30.02 -19.61
C GLU A 24 7.70 -28.58 -19.16
N PHE A 25 8.27 -28.14 -18.03
CA PHE A 25 8.00 -26.85 -17.41
C PHE A 25 9.31 -26.14 -17.06
N LEU A 26 10.06 -25.72 -18.08
CA LEU A 26 11.36 -25.06 -17.93
C LEU A 26 11.31 -23.77 -17.07
N ASP A 27 10.16 -23.08 -17.10
CA ASP A 27 9.93 -21.85 -16.34
C ASP A 27 9.29 -22.09 -14.98
N SER A 28 9.05 -23.35 -14.59
CA SER A 28 8.48 -23.66 -13.29
C SER A 28 9.40 -23.17 -12.16
N PRO A 29 8.85 -22.45 -11.16
CA PRO A 29 9.61 -22.03 -9.99
C PRO A 29 9.74 -23.14 -8.94
N TRP A 30 8.94 -24.21 -9.04
CA TRP A 30 8.89 -25.29 -8.05
C TRP A 30 10.19 -26.09 -8.00
N GLU A 31 10.75 -26.25 -6.79
CA GLU A 31 11.95 -27.08 -6.50
C GLU A 31 13.15 -26.77 -7.42
N ARG A 32 13.24 -25.51 -7.86
CA ARG A 32 14.20 -25.08 -8.88
C ARG A 32 15.63 -24.98 -8.36
N TYR A 33 15.81 -24.76 -7.06
CA TYR A 33 17.10 -24.48 -6.45
C TYR A 33 17.62 -25.69 -5.71
N ALA A 34 18.80 -26.18 -6.12
CA ALA A 34 19.53 -27.16 -5.32
C ALA A 34 20.32 -26.41 -4.23
N VAL A 35 20.03 -26.70 -2.97
CA VAL A 35 20.63 -26.08 -1.79
C VAL A 35 21.47 -27.10 -1.04
N GLN A 36 22.68 -26.69 -0.64
CA GLN A 36 23.55 -27.45 0.24
C GLN A 36 23.65 -26.73 1.59
N TYR A 37 23.23 -27.41 2.65
CA TYR A 37 23.27 -26.88 4.02
C TYR A 37 24.64 -27.05 4.66
N LYS A 38 25.03 -26.15 5.59
CA LYS A 38 26.40 -26.11 6.16
C LYS A 38 26.89 -27.43 6.79
N ASN A 39 25.98 -28.24 7.33
CA ASN A 39 26.30 -29.50 8.03
C ASN A 39 25.82 -30.74 7.26
N ASP A 40 25.40 -30.60 6.01
CA ASP A 40 24.92 -31.71 5.19
C ASP A 40 25.60 -31.71 3.83
N THR A 41 26.08 -32.89 3.42
CA THR A 41 26.63 -33.09 2.07
C THR A 41 25.54 -33.29 1.02
N SER A 42 24.31 -33.61 1.44
CA SER A 42 23.16 -33.79 0.56
C SER A 42 22.72 -32.46 -0.08
N GLN A 43 22.16 -32.56 -1.28
CA GLN A 43 21.54 -31.43 -1.97
C GLN A 43 20.04 -31.62 -1.92
N LEU A 44 19.34 -30.64 -1.34
CA LEU A 44 17.89 -30.61 -1.30
C LEU A 44 17.36 -29.56 -2.26
N HIS A 45 16.25 -29.89 -2.89
CA HIS A 45 15.61 -28.99 -3.85
C HIS A 45 14.57 -28.13 -3.14
N HIS A 46 14.62 -26.82 -3.39
CA HIS A 46 13.72 -25.84 -2.81
C HIS A 46 13.09 -24.95 -3.86
N SER A 47 11.91 -24.48 -3.54
CA SER A 47 11.21 -23.44 -4.27
C SER A 47 11.59 -22.06 -3.73
N PRO A 48 11.53 -20.98 -4.53
CA PRO A 48 12.02 -19.67 -4.11
C PRO A 48 11.39 -19.13 -2.81
N TRP A 49 10.12 -19.45 -2.51
CA TRP A 49 9.44 -19.01 -1.29
C TRP A 49 9.86 -19.74 -0.01
N GLU A 50 10.64 -20.82 -0.12
CA GLU A 50 11.22 -21.53 1.02
C GLU A 50 12.59 -20.98 1.42
N LEU A 51 13.14 -20.07 0.62
CA LEU A 51 14.47 -19.50 0.82
C LEU A 51 14.37 -18.08 1.33
N HIS A 52 15.27 -17.74 2.24
CA HIS A 52 15.46 -16.39 2.75
C HIS A 52 16.88 -15.93 2.43
N ASP A 53 16.99 -14.85 1.68
CA ASP A 53 18.28 -14.22 1.40
C ASP A 53 18.74 -13.44 2.63
N CYS A 54 19.82 -13.89 3.26
CA CYS A 54 20.36 -13.29 4.48
C CYS A 54 21.13 -12.00 4.21
N ASP A 55 21.62 -11.81 2.97
CA ASP A 55 22.38 -10.62 2.57
C ASP A 55 21.45 -9.52 2.06
N SER A 56 20.23 -9.88 1.67
CA SER A 56 19.20 -8.92 1.24
C SER A 56 18.50 -8.30 2.45
N GLN A 57 18.76 -7.02 2.69
CA GLN A 57 17.88 -6.19 3.49
C GLN A 57 16.67 -5.84 2.62
N TRP A 58 15.66 -6.72 2.61
CA TRP A 58 14.42 -6.40 1.92
C TRP A 58 13.77 -5.20 2.61
N GLU A 59 13.77 -4.07 1.92
CA GLU A 59 13.02 -2.88 2.31
C GLU A 59 11.67 -2.89 1.58
N HIS A 60 10.60 -2.58 2.32
CA HIS A 60 9.29 -2.44 1.71
C HIS A 60 9.32 -1.31 0.68
N PRO A 61 8.91 -1.54 -0.59
CA PRO A 61 8.88 -0.47 -1.57
C PRO A 61 7.96 0.65 -1.09
N HIS A 62 8.47 1.87 -0.98
CA HIS A 62 7.70 3.05 -0.61
C HIS A 62 8.10 4.25 -1.46
N ILE A 63 7.25 5.28 -1.50
CA ILE A 63 7.62 6.59 -2.05
C ILE A 63 8.79 7.19 -1.27
N ASP A 64 9.54 8.09 -1.89
CA ASP A 64 10.62 8.77 -1.19
C ASP A 64 10.08 9.62 -0.03
N GLU A 65 10.87 9.72 1.04
CA GLU A 65 10.48 10.40 2.27
C GLU A 65 10.15 11.88 2.03
N THR A 66 10.85 12.53 1.12
CA THR A 66 10.63 13.95 0.80
C THR A 66 9.24 14.14 0.21
N SER A 67 8.85 13.31 -0.76
CA SER A 67 7.51 13.33 -1.35
C SER A 67 6.43 12.99 -0.33
N ARG A 68 6.66 11.98 0.53
CA ARG A 68 5.74 11.62 1.61
C ARG A 68 5.51 12.80 2.56
N ASP A 69 6.58 13.42 3.05
CA ASP A 69 6.51 14.49 4.03
C ASP A 69 5.91 15.77 3.41
N MET A 70 6.20 16.03 2.12
CA MET A 70 5.52 17.10 1.38
C MET A 70 4.02 16.85 1.25
N LEU A 71 3.59 15.61 0.98
CA LEU A 71 2.17 15.25 0.92
C LEU A 71 1.48 15.43 2.27
N LEU A 72 2.07 14.88 3.35
CA LEU A 72 1.56 15.03 4.72
C LEU A 72 1.40 16.50 5.09
N SER A 73 2.46 17.30 4.92
CA SER A 73 2.41 18.73 5.22
C SER A 73 1.38 19.49 4.38
N SER A 74 1.08 19.01 3.16
CA SER A 74 0.08 19.64 2.29
C SER A 74 -1.35 19.25 2.70
N LEU A 75 -1.56 18.02 3.15
CA LEU A 75 -2.83 17.58 3.75
C LEU A 75 -3.13 18.38 5.04
N ASP A 76 -2.15 18.53 5.92
CA ASP A 76 -2.25 19.36 7.13
C ASP A 76 -2.66 20.79 6.81
N LYS A 77 -2.01 21.39 5.79
CA LYS A 77 -2.34 22.74 5.33
C LYS A 77 -3.77 22.81 4.80
N LEU A 78 -4.21 21.82 4.03
CA LEU A 78 -5.58 21.79 3.50
C LEU A 78 -6.63 21.77 4.61
N GLU A 79 -6.34 21.09 5.71
CA GLU A 79 -7.19 21.05 6.89
C GLU A 79 -7.16 22.37 7.68
N GLN A 80 -5.97 22.94 7.92
CA GLN A 80 -5.79 24.10 8.78
C GLN A 80 -6.20 25.44 8.15
N PHE A 81 -5.94 25.66 6.85
CA PHE A 81 -6.08 26.98 6.24
C PHE A 81 -7.51 27.38 5.89
N SER A 82 -8.48 26.46 5.97
CA SER A 82 -9.87 26.74 5.64
C SER A 82 -10.81 26.04 6.61
N LEU A 83 -11.47 26.82 7.48
CA LEU A 83 -12.59 26.34 8.31
C LEU A 83 -13.66 25.61 7.48
N ARG A 84 -13.82 25.99 6.20
CA ARG A 84 -14.75 25.34 5.27
C ARG A 84 -14.24 23.99 4.74
N ASN A 85 -12.92 23.80 4.66
CA ASN A 85 -12.31 22.53 4.28
C ASN A 85 -12.33 21.57 5.46
N ARG A 86 -12.09 22.06 6.68
CA ARG A 86 -12.18 21.26 7.91
C ARG A 86 -13.55 20.59 8.06
N ASP A 87 -14.65 21.33 7.94
CA ASP A 87 -16.02 20.74 7.98
C ASP A 87 -16.24 19.71 6.85
N LEU A 88 -15.64 19.89 5.67
CA LEU A 88 -15.73 18.89 4.60
C LEU A 88 -14.90 17.63 4.91
N ILE A 89 -13.68 17.80 5.39
CA ILE A 89 -12.75 16.71 5.74
C ILE A 89 -13.35 15.86 6.86
N GLU A 90 -13.84 16.48 7.93
CA GLU A 90 -14.53 15.79 9.03
C GLU A 90 -15.72 14.97 8.49
N ARG A 91 -16.56 15.54 7.61
CA ARG A 91 -17.67 14.81 6.97
C ARG A 91 -17.21 13.66 6.08
N LEU A 92 -16.08 13.80 5.39
CA LEU A 92 -15.49 12.75 4.54
C LEU A 92 -14.99 11.58 5.41
N ASN A 93 -14.33 11.89 6.52
CA ASN A 93 -13.88 10.89 7.49
C ASN A 93 -15.07 10.17 8.12
N GLU A 94 -16.05 10.91 8.61
CA GLU A 94 -17.26 10.35 9.23
C GLU A 94 -18.05 9.46 8.28
N VAL A 95 -18.27 9.89 7.03
CA VAL A 95 -19.10 9.13 6.09
C VAL A 95 -18.45 7.82 5.70
N ALA A 96 -17.12 7.77 5.58
CA ALA A 96 -16.40 6.59 5.15
C ALA A 96 -16.55 5.41 6.12
N LEU A 97 -16.84 5.71 7.40
CA LEU A 97 -17.07 4.72 8.45
C LEU A 97 -18.52 4.22 8.52
N LYS A 98 -19.45 4.86 7.79
CA LYS A 98 -20.88 4.51 7.91
C LYS A 98 -21.22 3.26 7.10
N PRO A 99 -22.01 2.31 7.64
CA PRO A 99 -22.37 1.09 6.93
C PRO A 99 -23.02 1.34 5.57
N GLU A 100 -23.88 2.36 5.44
CA GLU A 100 -24.51 2.71 4.17
C GLU A 100 -23.51 3.16 3.09
N PHE A 101 -22.38 3.73 3.50
CA PHE A 101 -21.32 4.14 2.59
C PHE A 101 -20.42 2.95 2.24
N ILE A 102 -20.01 2.17 3.24
CA ILE A 102 -19.18 0.96 3.08
C ILE A 102 -19.90 -0.08 2.20
N ASN A 103 -21.20 -0.28 2.41
CA ASN A 103 -21.99 -1.22 1.60
C ASN A 103 -22.21 -0.75 0.16
N ARG A 104 -22.01 0.55 -0.11
CA ARG A 104 -22.18 1.14 -1.44
C ARG A 104 -20.88 1.24 -2.22
N PHE A 105 -19.75 1.48 -1.53
CA PHE A 105 -18.45 1.71 -2.14
C PHE A 105 -17.45 0.66 -1.66
N PRO A 106 -16.93 -0.22 -2.54
CA PRO A 106 -16.00 -1.28 -2.17
C PRO A 106 -14.72 -0.80 -1.47
N VAL A 107 -14.31 0.44 -1.74
CA VAL A 107 -13.08 1.05 -1.21
C VAL A 107 -13.43 2.40 -0.58
N PRO A 108 -13.90 2.44 0.67
CA PRO A 108 -14.35 3.65 1.35
C PRO A 108 -13.15 4.46 1.87
N LEU A 109 -12.48 5.18 0.97
CA LEU A 109 -11.35 6.04 1.32
C LEU A 109 -11.81 7.37 1.91
N SER A 110 -11.01 7.89 2.83
CA SER A 110 -11.15 9.19 3.47
C SER A 110 -9.79 9.89 3.55
N PRO A 111 -9.75 11.21 3.80
CA PRO A 111 -8.50 11.92 4.07
C PRO A 111 -7.66 11.25 5.17
N GLU A 112 -8.27 10.91 6.32
CA GLU A 112 -7.58 10.21 7.43
C GLU A 112 -6.97 8.87 7.01
N MET A 113 -7.66 8.10 6.14
CA MET A 113 -7.13 6.82 5.65
C MET A 113 -5.91 7.02 4.75
N ILE A 114 -5.93 8.05 3.89
CA ILE A 114 -4.82 8.38 2.99
C ILE A 114 -3.62 8.87 3.81
N GLU A 115 -3.85 9.72 4.81
CA GLU A 115 -2.84 10.19 5.74
C GLU A 115 -2.19 9.02 6.49
N SER A 116 -3.00 8.15 7.10
CA SER A 116 -2.52 6.96 7.78
C SER A 116 -1.69 6.05 6.85
N ARG A 117 -2.09 5.89 5.59
CA ARG A 117 -1.31 5.14 4.60
C ARG A 117 0.03 5.80 4.28
N LEU A 118 0.09 7.13 4.19
CA LEU A 118 1.35 7.87 4.02
C LEU A 118 2.27 7.68 5.23
N GLU A 119 1.76 7.87 6.45
CA GLU A 119 2.52 7.70 7.70
C GLU A 119 3.10 6.29 7.85
N ASN A 120 2.38 5.27 7.35
CA ASN A 120 2.79 3.88 7.43
C ASN A 120 3.56 3.37 6.20
N ASN A 121 4.08 4.26 5.35
CA ASN A 121 4.86 3.92 4.15
C ASN A 121 4.13 2.92 3.21
N TYR A 122 2.80 2.98 3.14
CA TYR A 122 1.98 2.03 2.38
C TYR A 122 2.13 2.19 0.86
N TYR A 123 2.31 3.43 0.39
CA TYR A 123 2.32 3.73 -1.03
C TYR A 123 3.69 3.45 -1.66
N ARG A 124 3.70 2.60 -2.69
CA ARG A 124 4.90 2.24 -3.44
C ARG A 124 5.31 3.26 -4.51
N ASN A 125 4.38 4.14 -4.89
CA ASN A 125 4.57 5.19 -5.89
C ASN A 125 3.49 6.28 -5.73
N LEU A 126 3.74 7.46 -6.32
CA LEU A 126 2.80 8.59 -6.29
C LEU A 126 1.48 8.31 -7.03
N ASP A 127 1.49 7.44 -8.05
CA ASP A 127 0.27 7.10 -8.78
C ASP A 127 -0.74 6.35 -7.91
N ALA A 128 -0.27 5.56 -6.93
CA ALA A 128 -1.13 4.92 -5.95
C ALA A 128 -1.81 5.95 -5.02
N VAL A 129 -1.11 7.02 -4.66
CA VAL A 129 -1.69 8.15 -3.89
C VAL A 129 -2.75 8.87 -4.74
N LYS A 130 -2.41 9.18 -6.01
CA LYS A 130 -3.33 9.81 -6.96
C LYS A 130 -4.60 8.99 -7.17
N HIS A 131 -4.45 7.66 -7.27
CA HIS A 131 -5.57 6.75 -7.40
C HIS A 131 -6.50 6.81 -6.18
N ASP A 132 -5.94 6.72 -4.96
CA ASP A 132 -6.74 6.77 -3.74
C ASP A 132 -7.49 8.10 -3.59
N VAL A 133 -6.83 9.23 -3.87
CA VAL A 133 -7.47 10.56 -3.91
C VAL A 133 -8.62 10.59 -4.93
N SER A 134 -8.39 10.05 -6.13
CA SER A 134 -9.42 10.00 -7.18
C SER A 134 -10.62 9.15 -6.78
N VAL A 135 -10.39 8.00 -6.17
CA VAL A 135 -11.46 7.10 -5.67
C VAL A 135 -12.23 7.78 -4.54
N MET A 136 -11.55 8.41 -3.57
CA MET A 136 -12.18 9.17 -2.50
C MET A 136 -13.11 10.27 -3.06
N VAL A 137 -12.62 11.07 -4.01
CA VAL A 137 -13.40 12.14 -4.66
C VAL A 137 -14.58 11.58 -5.43
N THR A 138 -14.39 10.47 -6.15
CA THR A 138 -15.46 9.81 -6.94
C THR A 138 -16.56 9.27 -6.03
N ASN A 139 -16.21 8.61 -4.93
CA ASN A 139 -17.15 8.08 -3.95
C ASN A 139 -17.93 9.21 -3.27
N ALA A 140 -17.22 10.26 -2.83
CA ALA A 140 -17.83 11.45 -2.24
C ALA A 140 -18.81 12.12 -3.21
N THR A 141 -18.42 12.30 -4.47
CA THR A 141 -19.25 12.91 -5.51
C THR A 141 -20.48 12.06 -5.81
N SER A 142 -20.34 10.73 -5.89
CA SER A 142 -21.46 9.79 -6.09
C SER A 142 -22.43 9.79 -4.89
N HIS A 143 -21.90 9.94 -3.67
CA HIS A 143 -22.68 9.97 -2.45
C HIS A 143 -23.47 11.28 -2.27
N TRP A 144 -22.81 12.43 -2.44
CA TRP A 144 -23.40 13.75 -2.21
C TRP A 144 -23.80 14.50 -3.48
N GLY A 145 -23.74 13.90 -4.67
CA GLY A 145 -23.94 14.57 -5.96
C GLY A 145 -25.25 15.35 -6.12
N LYS A 146 -26.26 15.07 -5.30
CA LYS A 146 -27.52 15.84 -5.26
C LYS A 146 -27.40 17.16 -4.49
N LYS A 147 -26.38 17.34 -3.65
CA LYS A 147 -26.13 18.51 -2.80
C LYS A 147 -25.09 19.42 -3.48
N LYS A 148 -25.56 20.36 -4.32
CA LYS A 148 -24.72 21.27 -5.12
C LYS A 148 -23.58 21.93 -4.35
N GLU A 149 -23.82 22.38 -3.11
CA GLU A 149 -22.80 23.02 -2.29
C GLU A 149 -21.65 22.07 -1.94
N LEU A 150 -21.96 20.84 -1.50
CA LEU A 150 -20.94 19.84 -1.15
C LEU A 150 -20.17 19.38 -2.37
N SER A 151 -20.85 19.15 -3.50
CA SER A 151 -20.17 18.79 -4.76
C SER A 151 -19.16 19.85 -5.21
N LEU A 152 -19.48 21.15 -5.04
CA LEU A 152 -18.54 22.22 -5.35
C LEU A 152 -17.33 22.21 -4.40
N LYS A 153 -17.55 21.95 -3.10
CA LYS A 153 -16.45 21.86 -2.13
C LYS A 153 -15.55 20.65 -2.42
N ILE A 154 -16.13 19.49 -2.74
CA ILE A 154 -15.41 18.27 -3.13
C ILE A 154 -14.57 18.52 -4.38
N ARG A 155 -15.12 19.21 -5.39
CA ARG A 155 -14.35 19.56 -6.59
C ARG A 155 -13.14 20.44 -6.25
N ARG A 156 -13.32 21.48 -5.43
CA ARG A 156 -12.21 22.35 -5.00
C ARG A 156 -11.15 21.58 -4.23
N LEU A 157 -11.55 20.68 -3.33
CA LEU A 157 -10.61 19.80 -2.64
C LEU A 157 -9.82 18.93 -3.63
N SER A 158 -10.51 18.35 -4.61
CA SER A 158 -9.88 17.56 -5.68
C SER A 158 -8.88 18.39 -6.48
N ASP A 159 -9.24 19.61 -6.87
CA ASP A 159 -8.37 20.52 -7.61
C ASP A 159 -7.10 20.81 -6.79
N SER A 160 -7.25 21.18 -5.51
CA SER A 160 -6.10 21.44 -4.63
C SER A 160 -5.21 20.23 -4.41
N LEU A 161 -5.79 19.03 -4.23
CA LEU A 161 -5.00 17.79 -4.11
C LEU A 161 -4.27 17.45 -5.41
N THR A 162 -4.90 17.71 -6.56
CA THR A 162 -4.27 17.49 -7.87
C THR A 162 -3.11 18.46 -8.09
N ASP A 163 -3.25 19.71 -7.68
CA ASP A 163 -2.18 20.71 -7.74
C ASP A 163 -0.98 20.30 -6.87
N ILE A 164 -1.23 19.84 -5.64
CA ILE A 164 -0.19 19.30 -4.75
C ILE A 164 0.53 18.13 -5.43
N LEU A 165 -0.23 17.15 -5.93
CA LEU A 165 0.31 15.95 -6.57
C LEU A 165 1.02 16.19 -7.91
N SER A 166 0.78 17.34 -8.55
CA SER A 166 1.45 17.76 -9.78
C SER A 166 2.72 18.57 -9.51
N SER A 167 2.89 19.07 -8.28
CA SER A 167 4.09 19.82 -7.86
C SER A 167 5.22 18.93 -7.33
N LEU A 168 4.98 17.62 -7.25
CA LEU A 168 5.91 16.56 -6.86
C LEU A 168 6.44 15.85 -8.10
#